data_AF-T0V243-F1
#
_entry.id   AF-T0V243-F1
#
_cell.length_a   1.000
_cell.length_b   1.000
_cell.length_c   1.000
_cell.angle_alpha   90.00
_cell.angle_beta   90.00
_cell.angle_gamma   90.00
#
_symmetry.space_group_name_H-M   'P 1'
#
loop_
_entity.id
_entity.type
_entity.pdbx_description
1 polymer ?
#
loop_
_entity_poly.entity_id
_entity_poly.type
_entity_poly.pdbx_seq_one_letter_code
_entity_poly.pdbx_strand_id
1 'polypeptide(L)'
;MGLSYAQEYSCRDHFRQRAFERFGVDDQHLNRWINQHLPSLSPYDSNVVQPANTEAYVASDGVIFVCNIKSREFITCFKAVNFQESKEEEEAYTDIHESNVASFKKDVNHLVNRYRLKEAKELFENIGEDLDDFYRLSQAVKNGQLSERNSKRLEELLGKFHVIKAAMRIIENKRGDYHL
;
A
#
# COMPACT_ATOMS: atom_id res chain seq x y z
N MET A 1 18.42 4.97 -17.45
CA MET A 1 17.55 5.48 -18.52
C MET A 1 16.12 5.29 -18.05
N GLY A 2 15.39 6.37 -17.78
CA GLY A 2 14.00 6.30 -17.27
C GLY A 2 12.97 6.12 -18.38
N LEU A 3 11.69 6.02 -18.00
CA LEU A 3 10.57 5.89 -18.95
C LEU A 3 10.37 7.18 -19.76
N SER A 4 10.63 7.12 -21.07
CA SER A 4 10.49 8.27 -21.96
C SER A 4 9.03 8.71 -22.11
N TYR A 5 8.79 10.02 -22.09
CA TYR A 5 7.46 10.64 -22.20
C TYR A 5 6.45 10.17 -21.14
N ALA A 6 6.91 9.71 -19.97
CA ALA A 6 6.05 9.08 -18.97
C ALA A 6 4.88 9.94 -18.48
N GLN A 7 5.02 11.28 -18.54
CA GLN A 7 3.94 12.22 -18.19
C GLN A 7 2.77 12.19 -19.17
N GLU A 8 2.97 11.69 -20.38
CA GLU A 8 1.96 11.59 -21.44
C GLU A 8 1.26 10.22 -21.45
N TYR A 9 1.62 9.32 -20.53
CA TYR A 9 1.05 7.97 -20.49
C TYR A 9 -0.35 8.01 -19.90
N SER A 10 -1.28 7.29 -20.54
CA SER A 10 -2.61 7.07 -19.99
C SER A 10 -2.64 5.83 -19.11
N CYS A 11 -3.54 5.78 -18.12
CA CYS A 11 -3.73 4.59 -17.30
C CYS A 11 -4.82 3.70 -17.90
N ARG A 12 -4.61 2.38 -17.90
CA ARG A 12 -5.70 1.41 -18.14
C ARG A 12 -6.54 1.23 -16.89
N ASP A 13 -7.78 0.78 -17.06
CA ASP A 13 -8.68 0.50 -15.93
C ASP A 13 -8.10 -0.56 -15.00
N HIS A 14 -7.42 -1.55 -15.57
CA HIS A 14 -6.71 -2.55 -14.78
C HIS A 14 -5.59 -1.92 -13.92
N PHE A 15 -4.88 -0.92 -14.43
CA PHE A 15 -3.87 -0.21 -13.66
C PHE A 15 -4.50 0.56 -12.49
N ARG A 16 -5.59 1.30 -12.74
CA ARG A 16 -6.35 2.03 -11.70
C ARG A 16 -6.80 1.10 -10.58
N GLN A 17 -7.41 -0.03 -10.97
CA GLN A 17 -7.86 -1.06 -10.03
C GLN A 17 -6.69 -1.58 -9.18
N ARG A 18 -5.55 -1.91 -9.78
CA ARG A 18 -4.37 -2.38 -9.03
C ARG A 18 -3.75 -1.30 -8.15
N ALA A 19 -3.74 -0.05 -8.58
CA ALA A 19 -3.26 1.08 -7.78
C ALA A 19 -4.09 1.23 -6.49
N PHE A 20 -5.42 1.14 -6.61
CA PHE A 20 -6.31 1.16 -5.47
C PHE A 20 -6.15 -0.07 -4.57
N GLU A 21 -6.27 -1.29 -5.12
CA GLU A 21 -6.23 -2.53 -4.35
C GLU A 21 -4.90 -2.75 -3.61
N ARG A 22 -3.77 -2.39 -4.23
CA ARG A 22 -2.43 -2.73 -3.72
C ARG A 22 -1.80 -1.60 -2.93
N PHE A 23 -2.09 -0.35 -3.30
CA PHE A 23 -1.43 0.84 -2.76
C PHE A 23 -2.40 1.85 -2.13
N GLY A 24 -3.72 1.60 -2.17
CA GLY A 24 -4.72 2.50 -1.61
C GLY A 24 -4.86 3.82 -2.37
N VAL A 25 -4.42 3.86 -3.63
CA VAL A 25 -4.42 5.09 -4.44
C VAL A 25 -5.69 5.14 -5.27
N ASP A 26 -6.58 6.08 -4.94
CA ASP A 26 -7.79 6.36 -5.72
C ASP A 26 -7.49 7.16 -7.01
N ASP A 27 -8.49 7.26 -7.89
CA ASP A 27 -8.36 7.96 -9.17
C ASP A 27 -8.08 9.47 -9.02
N GLN A 28 -8.48 10.11 -7.92
CA GLN A 28 -8.19 11.53 -7.68
C GLN A 28 -6.70 11.76 -7.40
N HIS A 29 -6.06 10.80 -6.73
CA HIS A 29 -4.65 10.87 -6.34
C HIS A 29 -3.71 10.15 -7.31
N LEU A 30 -4.24 9.36 -8.25
CA LEU A 30 -3.47 8.49 -9.14
C LEU A 30 -2.37 9.21 -9.92
N ASN A 31 -2.70 10.31 -10.61
CA ASN A 31 -1.72 11.06 -11.40
C ASN A 31 -0.61 11.66 -10.53
N ARG A 32 -0.96 12.14 -9.33
CA ARG A 32 0.03 12.65 -8.38
C ARG A 32 0.96 11.55 -7.91
N TRP A 33 0.41 10.38 -7.59
CA TRP A 33 1.17 9.22 -7.17
C TRP A 33 2.13 8.72 -8.27
N ILE A 34 1.67 8.61 -9.52
CA ILE A 34 2.54 8.25 -10.66
C ILE A 34 3.68 9.25 -10.80
N ASN A 35 3.37 10.54 -10.80
CA ASN A 35 4.37 11.61 -10.99
C ASN A 35 5.45 11.64 -9.89
N GLN A 36 5.15 11.15 -8.69
CA GLN A 36 6.16 10.99 -7.62
C GLN A 36 7.19 9.91 -7.96
N HIS A 37 6.78 8.87 -8.70
CA HIS A 37 7.64 7.74 -9.07
C HIS A 37 8.41 7.95 -10.36
N LEU A 38 7.87 8.74 -11.31
CA LEU A 38 8.49 8.95 -12.63
C LEU A 38 10.00 9.29 -12.59
N PRO A 39 10.48 10.18 -11.71
CA PRO A 39 11.90 10.55 -11.68
C PRO A 39 12.83 9.38 -11.29
N SER A 40 12.34 8.41 -10.52
CA SER A 40 13.13 7.29 -10.02
C SER A 40 12.94 5.99 -10.81
N LEU A 41 12.14 6.01 -11.88
CA LEU A 41 11.91 4.82 -12.71
C LEU A 41 13.19 4.37 -13.40
N SER A 42 13.52 3.10 -13.21
CA SER A 42 14.60 2.41 -13.90
C SER A 42 14.08 1.13 -14.55
N PRO A 43 14.67 0.64 -15.66
CA PRO A 43 14.22 -0.57 -16.31
C PRO A 43 14.29 -1.76 -15.36
N TYR A 44 13.23 -2.56 -15.32
CA TYR A 44 13.13 -3.75 -14.49
C TYR A 44 13.16 -5.00 -15.37
N ASP A 45 14.26 -5.75 -15.28
CA ASP A 45 14.39 -7.01 -15.99
C ASP A 45 13.61 -8.10 -15.26
N SER A 46 12.39 -8.37 -15.73
CA SER A 46 11.62 -9.52 -15.28
C SER A 46 12.05 -10.74 -16.09
N ASN A 47 12.41 -11.85 -15.43
CA ASN A 47 12.64 -13.17 -16.07
C ASN A 47 11.40 -13.74 -16.82
N VAL A 48 10.34 -12.96 -16.96
CA VAL A 48 9.08 -13.30 -17.61
C VAL A 48 9.07 -12.66 -18.99
N VAL A 49 8.79 -13.48 -20.01
CA VAL A 49 8.62 -13.01 -21.39
C VAL A 49 7.46 -12.00 -21.42
N GLN A 50 7.78 -10.74 -21.69
CA GLN A 50 6.77 -9.69 -21.81
C GLN A 50 6.17 -9.69 -23.22
N PRO A 51 4.87 -9.36 -23.36
CA PRO A 51 4.26 -9.15 -24.66
C PRO A 51 4.98 -8.05 -25.45
N ALA A 52 4.89 -8.09 -26.78
CA ALA A 52 5.54 -7.09 -27.64
C ALA A 52 5.16 -5.64 -27.23
N ASN A 53 6.17 -4.75 -27.20
CA ASN A 53 6.07 -3.35 -26.78
C ASN A 53 5.70 -3.15 -25.30
N THR A 54 5.81 -4.18 -24.47
CA THR A 54 5.61 -4.07 -23.03
C THR A 54 6.97 -4.08 -22.34
N GLU A 55 7.18 -3.11 -21.45
CA GLU A 55 8.38 -3.01 -20.63
C GLU A 55 7.99 -2.78 -19.16
N ALA A 56 8.77 -3.30 -18.24
CA ALA A 56 8.62 -3.05 -16.81
C ALA A 56 9.66 -2.04 -16.32
N TYR A 57 9.24 -1.17 -15.42
CA TYR A 57 10.08 -0.19 -14.74
C TYR A 57 9.86 -0.30 -13.25
N VAL A 58 10.91 -0.13 -12.45
CA VAL A 58 10.84 -0.12 -10.98
C VAL A 58 11.22 1.26 -10.45
N ALA A 59 10.41 1.77 -9.52
CA ALA A 59 10.67 2.98 -8.76
C ALA A 59 11.57 2.70 -7.55
N SER A 60 12.15 3.75 -6.97
CA SER A 60 13.07 3.67 -5.81
C SER A 60 12.47 3.05 -4.55
N ASP A 61 11.15 2.98 -4.41
CA ASP A 61 10.44 2.36 -3.28
C ASP A 61 9.95 0.93 -3.58
N GLY A 62 10.36 0.39 -4.74
CA GLY A 62 10.06 -0.96 -5.20
C GLY A 62 8.71 -1.13 -5.89
N VAL A 63 8.03 -0.05 -6.28
CA VAL A 63 6.83 -0.14 -7.13
C VAL A 63 7.25 -0.43 -8.57
N ILE A 64 6.74 -1.52 -9.14
CA ILE A 64 6.90 -1.88 -10.54
C ILE A 64 5.71 -1.38 -11.35
N PHE A 65 6.00 -0.71 -12.45
CA PHE A 65 5.08 -0.25 -13.48
C PHE A 65 5.30 -1.08 -14.73
N VAL A 66 4.25 -1.72 -15.24
CA VAL A 66 4.28 -2.39 -16.55
C VAL A 66 3.61 -1.48 -17.55
N CYS A 67 4.33 -1.13 -18.60
CA CYS A 67 3.97 -0.08 -19.53
C CYS A 67 3.95 -0.61 -20.96
N ASN A 68 2.97 -0.18 -21.76
CA ASN A 68 3.04 -0.31 -23.21
C ASN A 68 3.74 0.92 -23.79
N ILE A 69 4.95 0.74 -24.33
CA ILE A 69 5.76 1.85 -24.81
C ILE A 69 5.19 2.46 -26.10
N LYS A 70 4.52 1.63 -26.92
CA LYS A 70 3.96 2.05 -28.20
C LYS A 70 2.67 2.85 -28.03
N SER A 71 1.73 2.35 -27.23
CA SER A 71 0.47 3.06 -26.94
C SER A 71 0.59 4.09 -25.83
N ARG A 72 1.74 4.15 -25.13
CA ARG A 72 1.97 5.03 -23.97
C ARG A 72 0.90 4.80 -22.89
N GLU A 73 0.80 3.56 -22.45
CA GLU A 73 -0.20 3.16 -21.46
C GLU A 73 0.46 2.49 -20.26
N PHE A 74 0.09 2.90 -19.05
CA PHE A 74 0.31 2.11 -17.84
C PHE A 74 -0.69 0.94 -17.81
N ILE A 75 -0.17 -0.28 -17.87
CA ILE A 75 -0.97 -1.52 -17.97
C ILE A 75 -1.34 -2.06 -16.59
N THR A 76 -0.34 -2.20 -15.71
CA THR A 76 -0.51 -2.70 -14.33
C THR A 76 0.61 -2.20 -13.41
N CYS A 77 0.40 -2.29 -12.10
CA CYS A 77 1.40 -2.00 -11.08
C CYS A 77 1.41 -3.05 -9.97
N PHE A 78 2.58 -3.31 -9.40
CA PHE A 78 2.76 -4.22 -8.26
C PHE A 78 4.01 -3.88 -7.47
N LYS A 79 4.07 -4.29 -6.20
CA LYS A 79 5.28 -4.15 -5.41
C LYS A 79 6.22 -5.31 -5.75
N ALA A 80 7.47 -4.98 -6.07
CA ALA A 80 8.51 -5.96 -6.25
C ALA A 80 8.66 -6.81 -4.99
N VAL A 81 8.62 -8.13 -5.14
CA VAL A 81 8.73 -9.07 -4.00
C VAL A 81 10.16 -9.07 -3.43
N ASN A 82 11.15 -8.73 -4.27
CA ASN A 82 12.59 -8.82 -4.01
C ASN A 82 13.34 -7.48 -4.24
N PHE A 83 12.67 -6.33 -4.17
CA PHE A 83 13.36 -5.06 -4.36
C PHE A 83 14.17 -4.71 -3.12
N GLN A 84 15.49 -4.77 -3.25
CA GLN A 84 16.41 -4.14 -2.33
C GLN A 84 16.44 -2.66 -2.67
N GLU A 85 16.05 -1.79 -1.73
CA GLU A 85 16.33 -0.35 -1.83
C GLU A 85 17.78 -0.15 -2.30
N SER A 86 17.94 0.76 -3.25
CA SER A 86 19.18 1.07 -3.95
C SER A 86 20.38 1.06 -3.02
N LYS A 87 21.50 0.53 -3.55
CA LYS A 87 22.86 0.44 -3.00
C LYS A 87 23.47 1.80 -2.60
N GLU A 88 22.79 2.61 -1.81
CA GLU A 88 23.36 3.85 -1.24
C GLU A 88 23.83 3.63 0.21
N GLU A 89 23.51 2.49 0.83
CA GLU A 89 24.04 2.04 2.12
C GLU A 89 24.86 0.74 2.01
N GLU A 90 25.54 0.49 0.88
CA GLU A 90 26.72 -0.38 0.92
C GLU A 90 27.86 0.45 1.54
N GLU A 91 27.88 0.57 2.87
CA GLU A 91 29.18 0.51 3.54
C GLU A 91 29.84 -0.74 2.96
N ALA A 92 30.94 -0.56 2.25
CA ALA A 92 31.57 -1.62 1.46
C ALA A 92 31.97 -2.77 2.40
N TYR A 93 31.08 -3.75 2.55
CA TYR A 93 31.37 -4.97 3.28
C TYR A 93 32.59 -5.59 2.62
N THR A 94 33.71 -5.58 3.34
CA THR A 94 35.00 -6.09 2.83
C THR A 94 34.99 -7.62 2.68
N ASP A 95 33.99 -8.29 3.28
CA ASP A 95 33.79 -9.73 3.28
C ASP A 95 32.41 -10.11 2.72
N ILE A 96 32.40 -11.10 1.80
CA ILE A 96 31.20 -11.67 1.19
C ILE A 96 30.28 -12.28 2.26
N HIS A 97 30.84 -12.84 3.33
CA HIS A 97 30.03 -13.39 4.41
C HIS A 97 29.23 -12.32 5.16
N GLU A 98 29.85 -11.17 5.45
CA GLU A 98 29.17 -10.05 6.11
C GLU A 98 28.06 -9.46 5.21
N SER A 99 28.34 -9.31 3.92
CA SER A 99 27.36 -8.86 2.92
C SER A 99 26.14 -9.80 2.87
N ASN A 100 26.37 -11.12 2.80
CA ASN A 100 25.30 -12.12 2.77
C ASN A 100 24.48 -12.12 4.07
N VAL A 101 25.14 -11.99 5.22
CA VAL A 101 24.46 -11.91 6.53
C VAL A 101 23.62 -10.64 6.63
N ALA A 102 24.12 -9.50 6.17
CA ALA A 102 23.39 -8.24 6.14
C ALA A 102 22.17 -8.31 5.22
N SER A 103 22.33 -8.84 4.01
CA SER A 103 21.24 -9.07 3.06
C SER A 103 20.16 -9.98 3.67
N PHE A 104 20.55 -11.08 4.31
CA PHE A 104 19.60 -11.98 4.94
C PHE A 104 18.81 -11.30 6.07
N LYS A 105 19.48 -10.51 6.93
CA LYS A 105 18.81 -9.72 7.98
C LYS A 105 17.80 -8.73 7.38
N LYS A 106 18.15 -8.07 6.27
CA LYS A 106 17.26 -7.17 5.54
C LYS A 106 16.02 -7.91 5.02
N ASP A 107 16.20 -9.07 4.39
CA ASP A 107 15.10 -9.88 3.87
C ASP A 107 14.16 -10.37 4.99
N VAL A 108 14.72 -10.80 6.13
CA VAL A 108 13.95 -11.17 7.32
C VAL A 108 13.13 -9.98 7.83
N ASN A 109 13.73 -8.79 7.93
CA ASN A 109 13.03 -7.58 8.35
C ASN A 109 11.89 -7.21 7.38
N HIS A 110 12.12 -7.31 6.07
CA HIS A 110 11.08 -7.08 5.07
C HIS A 110 9.92 -8.07 5.21
N LEU A 111 10.22 -9.35 5.45
CA LEU A 111 9.20 -10.38 5.66
C LEU A 111 8.37 -10.11 6.91
N VAL A 112 9.03 -9.77 8.02
CA VAL A 112 8.39 -9.41 9.29
C VAL A 112 7.47 -8.20 9.10
N ASN A 113 7.94 -7.15 8.43
CA ASN A 113 7.14 -5.95 8.16
C ASN A 113 5.94 -6.24 7.25
N ARG A 114 6.09 -7.10 6.25
CA ARG A 114 5.00 -7.52 5.37
C ARG A 114 3.92 -8.28 6.18
N TYR A 115 4.33 -9.17 7.07
CA TYR A 115 3.41 -9.90 7.93
C TYR A 115 2.64 -8.96 8.88
N ARG A 116 3.35 -8.04 9.53
CA ARG A 116 2.74 -7.01 10.42
C ARG A 116 1.70 -6.16 9.69
N LEU A 117 1.99 -5.71 8.46
CA LEU A 117 1.04 -4.96 7.64
C LEU A 117 -0.19 -5.81 7.27
N LYS A 118 0.02 -7.09 6.94
CA LYS A 118 -1.09 -8.00 6.58
C LYS A 118 -2.03 -8.22 7.78
N GLU A 119 -1.49 -8.43 8.98
CA GLU A 119 -2.31 -8.56 10.19
C GLU A 119 -3.13 -7.29 10.47
N ALA A 120 -2.54 -6.11 10.30
CA ALA A 120 -3.27 -4.86 10.47
C ALA A 120 -4.41 -4.72 9.44
N LYS A 121 -4.15 -5.06 8.17
CA LYS A 121 -5.17 -5.05 7.11
C LYS A 121 -6.34 -5.98 7.43
N GLU A 122 -6.07 -7.21 7.83
CA GLU A 122 -7.10 -8.19 8.18
C GLU A 122 -7.95 -7.71 9.37
N LEU A 123 -7.31 -7.10 10.37
CA LEU A 123 -8.03 -6.52 11.51
C LEU A 123 -8.94 -5.37 11.09
N PHE A 124 -8.50 -4.50 10.17
CA PHE A 124 -9.34 -3.42 9.63
C PHE A 124 -10.48 -3.94 8.74
N GLU A 125 -10.25 -4.99 7.97
CA GLU A 125 -11.28 -5.66 7.17
C GLU A 125 -12.36 -6.24 8.08
N ASN A 126 -11.97 -6.86 9.20
CA ASN A 126 -12.90 -7.43 10.18
C ASN A 126 -13.76 -6.39 10.93
N ILE A 127 -13.28 -5.15 11.10
CA ILE A 127 -14.04 -4.07 11.77
C ILE A 127 -14.65 -3.06 10.80
N GLY A 128 -14.55 -3.29 9.48
CA GLY A 128 -14.99 -2.34 8.47
C GLY A 128 -16.47 -1.98 8.60
N GLU A 129 -17.34 -2.99 8.74
CA GLU A 129 -18.77 -2.78 8.94
C GLU A 129 -19.07 -2.03 10.25
N ASP A 130 -18.32 -2.30 11.32
CA ASP A 130 -18.49 -1.61 12.60
C ASP A 130 -18.09 -0.14 12.52
N LEU A 131 -17.06 0.20 11.73
CA LEU A 131 -16.65 1.59 11.46
C LEU A 131 -17.74 2.35 10.69
N ASP A 132 -18.29 1.73 9.65
CA ASP A 132 -19.37 2.32 8.84
C ASP A 132 -20.65 2.51 9.66
N ASP A 133 -21.02 1.51 10.45
CA ASP A 133 -22.16 1.56 11.36
C ASP A 133 -21.96 2.64 12.43
N PHE A 134 -20.78 2.71 13.05
CA PHE A 134 -20.43 3.74 14.03
C PHE A 134 -20.58 5.13 13.43
N TYR A 135 -20.04 5.35 12.23
CA TYR A 135 -20.17 6.62 11.53
C TYR A 135 -21.64 6.95 11.24
N ARG A 136 -22.41 6.02 10.67
CA ARG A 136 -23.84 6.21 10.36
C ARG A 136 -24.67 6.52 11.60
N LEU A 137 -24.47 5.78 12.69
CA LEU A 137 -25.15 6.01 13.97
C LEU A 137 -24.76 7.37 14.56
N SER A 138 -23.48 7.76 14.46
CA SER A 138 -23.02 9.05 14.97
C SER A 138 -23.70 10.22 14.28
N GLN A 139 -23.88 10.15 12.96
CA GLN A 139 -24.60 11.18 12.20
C GLN A 139 -26.10 11.19 12.56
N ALA A 140 -26.71 10.03 12.74
CA ALA A 140 -28.13 9.91 13.10
C ALA A 140 -28.42 10.47 14.50
N VAL A 141 -27.52 10.27 15.46
CA VAL A 141 -27.61 10.84 16.81
C VAL A 141 -27.34 12.34 16.78
N LYS A 142 -26.25 12.78 16.11
CA LYS A 142 -25.84 14.19 16.00
C LYS A 142 -26.94 15.09 15.41
N ASN A 143 -27.61 14.62 14.36
CA ASN A 143 -28.62 15.39 13.63
C ASN A 143 -30.06 15.07 14.11
N GLY A 144 -30.20 14.21 15.11
CA GLY A 144 -31.49 13.73 15.58
C GLY A 144 -32.09 14.57 16.72
N GLN A 145 -33.41 14.53 16.84
CA GLN A 145 -34.11 15.10 18.00
C GLN A 145 -34.12 14.14 19.19
N LEU A 146 -34.33 14.66 20.40
CA LEU A 146 -34.46 13.84 21.60
C LEU A 146 -35.65 12.87 21.44
N SER A 147 -35.35 11.58 21.34
CA SER A 147 -36.35 10.52 21.17
C SER A 147 -35.83 9.20 21.71
N GLU A 148 -36.72 8.30 22.08
CA GLU A 148 -36.37 6.94 22.52
C GLU A 148 -35.59 6.19 21.43
N ARG A 149 -35.96 6.41 20.15
CA ARG A 149 -35.24 5.86 18.99
C ARG A 149 -33.79 6.33 18.93
N ASN A 150 -33.53 7.62 19.15
CA ASN A 150 -32.16 8.15 19.16
C ASN A 150 -31.40 7.76 20.43
N SER A 151 -32.11 7.49 21.54
CA SER A 151 -31.49 6.93 22.75
C SER A 151 -31.00 5.50 22.52
N LYS A 152 -31.79 4.64 21.86
CA LYS A 152 -31.37 3.28 21.45
C LYS A 152 -30.18 3.30 20.48
N ARG A 153 -30.17 4.22 19.51
CA ARG A 153 -29.02 4.42 18.60
C ARG A 153 -27.74 4.79 19.35
N LEU A 154 -27.86 5.48 20.48
CA LEU A 154 -26.72 5.86 21.31
C LEU A 154 -26.13 4.63 22.03
N GLU A 155 -26.97 3.70 22.49
CA GLU A 155 -26.52 2.41 23.02
C GLU A 155 -25.82 1.56 21.94
N GLU A 156 -26.40 1.47 20.74
CA GLU A 156 -25.78 0.77 19.60
C GLU A 156 -24.42 1.38 19.24
N LEU A 157 -24.33 2.71 19.23
CA LEU A 157 -23.09 3.44 18.96
C LEU A 157 -22.00 3.12 19.98
N LEU A 158 -22.35 3.01 21.27
CA LEU A 158 -21.41 2.59 22.31
C LEU A 158 -20.92 1.15 22.08
N GLY A 159 -21.81 0.25 21.66
CA GLY A 159 -21.44 -1.12 21.28
C GLY A 159 -20.38 -1.14 20.18
N LYS A 160 -20.61 -0.39 19.08
CA LYS A 160 -19.66 -0.27 17.97
C LYS A 160 -18.34 0.36 18.40
N PHE A 161 -18.38 1.39 19.25
CA PHE A 161 -17.18 2.00 19.83
C PHE A 161 -16.31 0.99 20.59
N HIS A 162 -16.92 0.09 21.37
CA HIS A 162 -16.17 -0.90 22.12
C HIS A 162 -15.42 -1.89 21.23
N VAL A 163 -16.04 -2.34 20.14
CA VAL A 163 -15.39 -3.21 19.15
C VAL A 163 -14.21 -2.49 18.51
N ILE A 164 -14.43 -1.27 18.01
CA ILE A 164 -13.37 -0.45 17.39
C ILE A 164 -12.23 -0.19 18.40
N LYS A 165 -12.56 0.17 19.64
CA LYS A 165 -11.56 0.41 20.70
C LYS A 165 -10.73 -0.83 20.99
N ALA A 166 -11.35 -2.02 21.05
CA ALA A 166 -10.63 -3.27 21.27
C ALA A 166 -9.66 -3.55 20.11
N ALA A 167 -10.12 -3.36 18.87
CA ALA A 167 -9.31 -3.52 17.67
C ALA A 167 -8.13 -2.53 17.64
N MET A 168 -8.36 -1.25 17.95
CA MET A 168 -7.30 -0.24 18.05
C MET A 168 -6.27 -0.58 19.14
N ARG A 169 -6.70 -1.15 20.28
CA ARG A 169 -5.79 -1.57 21.34
C ARG A 169 -4.84 -2.69 20.89
N ILE A 170 -5.30 -3.60 20.01
CA ILE A 170 -4.44 -4.64 19.44
C ILE A 170 -3.34 -4.02 18.58
N ILE A 171 -3.69 -3.03 17.74
CA ILE A 171 -2.71 -2.27 16.93
C ILE A 171 -1.75 -1.50 17.84
N GLU A 172 -2.26 -0.83 18.88
CA GLU A 172 -1.45 -0.05 19.81
C GLU A 172 -0.46 -0.91 20.60
N ASN A 173 -0.85 -2.12 21.02
CA ASN A 173 0.06 -3.06 21.67
C ASN A 173 1.20 -3.50 20.75
N LYS A 174 0.99 -3.46 19.43
CA LYS A 174 2.01 -3.72 18.41
C LYS A 174 2.76 -2.44 18.00
N ARG A 175 2.60 -1.31 18.70
CA ARG A 175 3.25 -0.04 18.30
C ARG A 175 4.77 -0.14 18.18
N GLY A 176 5.40 -0.90 19.08
CA GLY A 176 6.85 -1.16 19.03
C GLY A 176 7.29 -1.91 17.77
N ASP A 177 6.39 -2.66 17.14
CA ASP A 177 6.63 -3.38 15.89
C ASP A 177 6.68 -2.45 14.66
N TYR A 178 6.22 -1.21 14.78
CA TYR A 178 6.24 -0.22 13.69
C TYR A 178 7.43 0.73 13.75
N HIS A 179 8.25 0.67 14.80
CA HIS A 179 9.49 1.41 14.94
C HIS A 179 10.66 0.50 14.58
N LEU A 180 11.08 0.54 13.31
CA LEU A 180 12.34 -0.01 12.82
C LEU A 180 13.15 1.13 12.21
#